data_AF-A0A087TYT1-F1
#
_entry.id   AF-A0A087TYT1-F1
#
_cell.length_a   1.000
_cell.length_b   1.000
_cell.length_c   1.000
_cell.angle_alpha   90.00
_cell.angle_beta   90.00
_cell.angle_gamma   90.00
#
_symmetry.space_group_name_H-M   'P 1'
#
loop_
_entity.id
_entity.type
_entity.pdbx_description
1 polymer ?
#
loop_
_entity_poly.entity_id
_entity_poly.type
_entity_poly.pdbx_seq_one_letter_code
_entity_poly.pdbx_strand_id
1 'polypeptide(L)'
;MDTNSIPKASFIGHSMGGIAVMSLALKAPEKVEKIIVEDVSPKEPEPELYYVFQAMVAELIKCFEQSSKSDTEGTVHQKLRECIYRTVPMIPDEDREVIQSMKFPIKKTENGFVSLTNLTVLLKAVKNPPICHFSQNNAFSGNALFIYGGQSNFCILV
;
A
#
# COMPACT_ATOMS: atom_id res chain seq x y z
N MET A 1 -11.03 13.95 -9.63
CA MET A 1 -11.30 15.39 -9.39
C MET A 1 -11.89 16.01 -10.63
N ASP A 2 -11.14 16.06 -11.73
CA ASP A 2 -11.58 16.66 -13.00
C ASP A 2 -12.87 16.03 -13.56
N THR A 3 -13.00 14.69 -13.55
CA THR A 3 -14.23 13.98 -13.97
C THR A 3 -15.47 14.38 -13.17
N ASN A 4 -15.31 14.74 -11.90
CA ASN A 4 -16.40 15.14 -11.02
C ASN A 4 -16.46 16.67 -10.83
N SER A 5 -15.71 17.43 -11.62
CA SER A 5 -15.61 18.90 -11.52
C SER A 5 -15.28 19.40 -10.10
N ILE A 6 -14.41 18.69 -9.38
CA ILE A 6 -13.96 19.07 -8.03
C ILE A 6 -12.61 19.79 -8.16
N PRO A 7 -12.55 21.13 -8.02
CA PRO A 7 -11.30 21.87 -8.21
C PRO A 7 -10.32 21.71 -7.05
N LYS A 8 -10.83 21.54 -5.81
CA LYS A 8 -10.03 21.42 -4.59
C LYS A 8 -10.75 20.54 -3.57
N ALA A 9 -10.01 19.71 -2.82
CA ALA A 9 -10.58 18.85 -1.78
C ALA A 9 -9.61 18.64 -0.61
N SER A 10 -10.16 18.21 0.53
CA SER A 10 -9.37 17.65 1.63
C SER A 10 -9.20 16.14 1.43
N PHE A 11 -8.03 15.61 1.78
CA PHE A 11 -7.70 14.20 1.59
C PHE A 11 -7.31 13.53 2.90
N ILE A 12 -7.71 12.28 3.05
CA ILE A 12 -7.25 11.40 4.12
C ILE A 12 -6.61 10.16 3.50
N GLY A 13 -5.47 9.75 4.04
CA GLY A 13 -4.75 8.58 3.57
C GLY A 13 -4.16 7.79 4.73
N HIS A 14 -4.53 6.52 4.82
CA HIS A 14 -3.95 5.55 5.73
C HIS A 14 -2.86 4.73 5.02
N SER A 15 -1.76 4.44 5.71
CA SER A 15 -0.66 3.60 5.19
C SER A 15 -0.16 4.11 3.83
N MET A 16 -0.12 3.26 2.80
CA MET A 16 0.21 3.67 1.42
C MET A 16 -0.71 4.78 0.87
N GLY A 17 -1.97 4.85 1.31
CA GLY A 17 -2.86 5.98 1.01
C GLY A 17 -2.31 7.30 1.53
N GLY A 18 -1.65 7.29 2.69
CA GLY A 18 -0.93 8.43 3.26
C GLY A 18 0.19 8.92 2.35
N ILE A 19 0.98 7.98 1.81
CA ILE A 19 2.04 8.27 0.83
C ILE A 19 1.46 8.91 -0.44
N ALA A 20 0.31 8.40 -0.92
CA ALA A 20 -0.37 8.92 -2.10
C ALA A 20 -0.90 10.35 -1.89
N VAL A 21 -1.53 10.64 -0.73
CA VAL A 21 -2.05 11.99 -0.46
C VAL A 21 -0.92 13.01 -0.23
N MET A 22 0.18 12.61 0.42
CA MET A 22 1.38 13.45 0.53
C MET A 22 1.97 13.74 -0.86
N SER A 23 2.08 12.72 -1.72
CA SER A 23 2.54 12.88 -3.11
C SER A 23 1.64 13.83 -3.91
N LEU A 24 0.32 13.72 -3.75
CA LEU A 24 -0.64 14.61 -4.41
C LEU A 24 -0.46 16.05 -3.93
N ALA A 25 -0.32 16.27 -2.62
CA ALA A 25 -0.13 17.60 -2.03
C ALA A 25 1.14 18.29 -2.52
N LEU A 26 2.22 17.55 -2.78
CA LEU A 26 3.47 18.10 -3.32
C LEU A 26 3.42 18.33 -4.84
N LYS A 27 2.67 17.52 -5.58
CA LYS A 27 2.60 17.59 -7.05
C LYS A 27 1.54 18.57 -7.57
N ALA A 28 0.44 18.72 -6.85
CA ALA A 28 -0.70 19.55 -7.22
C ALA A 28 -1.29 20.24 -5.98
N PRO A 29 -0.51 21.08 -5.28
CA PRO A 29 -0.93 21.75 -4.04
C PRO A 29 -2.21 22.59 -4.24
N GLU A 30 -2.43 23.14 -5.43
CA GLU A 30 -3.63 23.90 -5.78
C GLU A 30 -4.92 23.06 -5.71
N LYS A 31 -4.81 21.75 -5.90
CA LYS A 31 -5.93 20.79 -5.80
C LYS A 31 -6.17 20.29 -4.37
N VAL A 32 -5.28 20.60 -3.43
CA VAL A 32 -5.34 20.06 -2.06
C VAL A 32 -5.62 21.18 -1.06
N GLU A 33 -6.71 21.05 -0.31
CA GLU A 33 -7.04 21.98 0.77
C GLU A 33 -6.26 21.64 2.04
N LYS A 34 -6.35 20.39 2.48
CA LYS A 34 -5.75 19.86 3.72
C LYS A 34 -5.49 18.37 3.54
N ILE A 35 -4.55 17.82 4.30
CA ILE A 35 -4.30 16.37 4.36
C ILE A 35 -4.37 15.84 5.78
N ILE A 36 -4.90 14.62 5.93
CA ILE A 36 -4.77 13.79 7.12
C ILE A 36 -4.02 12.53 6.71
N VAL A 37 -2.92 12.23 7.39
CA VAL A 37 -2.05 11.10 7.12
C VAL A 37 -2.03 10.21 8.35
N GLU A 38 -2.39 8.94 8.17
CA GLU A 38 -2.47 7.96 9.26
C GLU A 38 -1.46 6.84 9.03
N ASP A 39 -0.68 6.55 10.07
CA ASP A 39 0.22 5.39 10.18
C ASP A 39 1.37 5.35 9.16
N VAL A 40 1.73 6.48 8.55
CA VAL A 40 2.95 6.69 7.76
C VAL A 40 3.50 8.11 7.96
N SER A 41 4.77 8.30 7.63
CA SER A 41 5.45 9.59 7.66
C SER A 41 6.14 9.89 6.31
N PRO A 42 6.57 11.13 6.04
CA PRO A 42 7.34 11.46 4.85
C PRO A 42 8.81 11.02 4.95
N LYS A 43 9.23 10.43 6.07
CA LYS A 43 10.57 9.83 6.20
C LYS A 43 10.63 8.54 5.40
N GLU A 44 11.79 8.26 4.83
CA GLU A 44 12.06 6.92 4.29
C GLU A 44 12.03 5.92 5.44
N PRO A 45 11.19 4.87 5.39
CA PRO A 45 11.19 3.82 6.40
C PRO A 45 12.39 2.90 6.21
N GLU A 46 12.61 2.06 7.22
CA GLU A 46 13.73 1.12 7.26
C GLU A 46 13.83 0.28 5.97
N PRO A 47 15.04 0.11 5.40
CA PRO A 47 15.24 -0.63 4.16
C PRO A 47 14.62 -2.04 4.16
N GLU A 48 14.64 -2.73 5.30
CA GLU A 48 14.08 -4.07 5.46
C GLU A 48 12.58 -4.11 5.12
N LEU A 49 11.81 -3.10 5.53
CA LEU A 49 10.38 -3.01 5.25
C LEU A 49 10.11 -2.95 3.74
N TYR A 50 10.98 -2.28 2.98
CA TYR A 50 10.88 -2.26 1.51
C TYR A 50 11.16 -3.61 0.89
N TYR A 51 12.21 -4.29 1.33
CA TYR A 51 12.56 -5.59 0.78
C TYR A 51 11.48 -6.63 1.04
N VAL A 52 10.92 -6.64 2.26
CA VAL A 52 9.80 -7.52 2.64
C VAL A 52 8.56 -7.19 1.79
N PHE A 53 8.18 -5.91 1.70
CA PHE A 53 7.01 -5.52 0.90
C PHE A 53 7.18 -5.84 -0.59
N GLN A 54 8.37 -5.59 -1.15
CA GLN A 54 8.71 -5.94 -2.53
C GLN A 54 8.63 -7.44 -2.78
N ALA A 55 9.19 -8.26 -1.87
CA ALA A 55 9.13 -9.72 -1.96
C ALA A 55 7.68 -10.21 -1.88
N MET A 56 6.89 -9.65 -0.96
CA MET A 56 5.46 -9.95 -0.81
C MET A 56 4.70 -9.65 -2.11
N VAL A 57 4.83 -8.45 -2.69
CA VAL A 57 4.15 -8.10 -3.95
C VAL A 57 4.57 -9.01 -5.10
N ALA A 58 5.85 -9.38 -5.18
CA ALA A 58 6.34 -10.31 -6.19
C ALA A 58 5.74 -11.73 -6.03
N GLU A 59 5.63 -12.24 -4.81
CA GLU A 59 4.98 -13.53 -4.53
C GLU A 59 3.48 -13.51 -4.81
N LEU A 60 2.78 -12.39 -4.53
CA LEU A 60 1.37 -12.23 -4.90
C LEU A 60 1.19 -12.30 -6.42
N ILE A 61 2.07 -11.66 -7.20
CA ILE A 61 2.04 -11.73 -8.67
C ILE A 61 2.16 -13.18 -9.15
N LYS A 62 3.16 -13.92 -8.66
CA LYS A 62 3.35 -15.35 -9.00
C LYS A 62 2.12 -16.19 -8.63
N CYS A 63 1.50 -15.91 -7.49
CA CYS A 63 0.29 -16.60 -7.06
C CYS A 63 -0.87 -16.42 -8.07
N PHE A 64 -1.03 -15.22 -8.63
CA PHE A 64 -2.04 -14.99 -9.67
C PHE A 64 -1.65 -15.63 -11.00
N GLU A 65 -0.37 -15.57 -11.40
CA GLU A 65 0.14 -16.21 -12.62
C GLU A 65 -0.04 -17.75 -12.61
N GLN A 66 0.02 -18.35 -11.42
CA GLN A 66 -0.19 -19.79 -11.21
C GLN A 66 -1.64 -20.17 -10.90
N SER A 67 -2.55 -19.19 -10.84
CA SER A 67 -3.97 -19.47 -10.64
C SER A 67 -4.56 -20.20 -11.84
N SER A 68 -5.57 -21.03 -11.58
CA SER A 68 -6.16 -21.91 -12.57
C SER A 68 -7.69 -21.85 -12.53
N LYS A 69 -8.35 -22.26 -13.61
CA LYS A 69 -9.82 -22.35 -13.66
C LYS A 69 -10.45 -23.26 -12.60
N SER A 70 -9.68 -24.22 -12.07
CA SER A 70 -10.09 -25.13 -11.00
C SER A 70 -10.00 -24.51 -9.61
N ASP A 71 -9.30 -23.39 -9.46
CA ASP A 71 -9.26 -22.69 -8.18
C ASP A 71 -10.64 -22.12 -7.81
N THR A 72 -10.87 -22.04 -6.50
CA THR A 72 -12.00 -21.34 -5.90
C THR A 72 -11.50 -20.03 -5.28
N GLU A 73 -12.42 -19.11 -5.01
CA GLU A 73 -12.07 -17.86 -4.32
C GLU A 73 -11.40 -18.14 -2.95
N GLY A 74 -11.89 -19.16 -2.24
CA GLY A 74 -11.33 -19.60 -0.96
C GLY A 74 -9.89 -20.11 -1.09
N THR A 75 -9.60 -20.97 -2.08
CA THR A 75 -8.25 -21.50 -2.28
C THR A 75 -7.27 -20.41 -2.72
N VAL A 76 -7.70 -19.44 -3.52
CA VAL A 76 -6.86 -18.29 -3.90
C VAL A 76 -6.57 -17.41 -2.69
N HIS A 77 -7.57 -17.07 -1.87
CA HIS A 77 -7.33 -16.30 -0.65
C HIS A 77 -6.36 -17.02 0.30
N GLN A 78 -6.49 -18.33 0.44
CA GLN A 78 -5.55 -19.11 1.25
C GLN A 78 -4.12 -18.99 0.70
N LYS A 79 -3.91 -19.24 -0.60
CA LYS A 79 -2.60 -19.12 -1.25
C LYS A 79 -1.99 -17.73 -1.09
N LEU A 80 -2.79 -16.67 -1.21
CA LEU A 80 -2.34 -15.28 -1.03
C LEU A 80 -1.88 -14.99 0.41
N ARG A 81 -2.57 -15.54 1.42
CA ARG A 81 -2.11 -15.44 2.82
C ARG A 81 -0.84 -16.23 3.06
N GLU A 82 -0.71 -17.41 2.45
CA GLU A 82 0.53 -18.19 2.48
C GLU A 82 1.70 -17.43 1.84
N CYS A 83 1.48 -16.60 0.82
CA CYS A 83 2.51 -15.69 0.30
C CYS A 83 2.99 -14.70 1.37
N ILE A 84 2.10 -14.16 2.20
CA ILE A 84 2.47 -13.25 3.30
C ILE A 84 3.36 -13.99 4.30
N TYR A 85 2.95 -15.17 4.76
CA TYR A 85 3.73 -15.98 5.71
C TYR A 85 5.13 -16.37 5.19
N ARG A 86 5.30 -16.52 3.87
CA ARG A 86 6.61 -16.81 3.26
C ARG A 86 7.52 -15.60 3.14
N THR A 87 6.97 -14.39 3.16
CA THR A 87 7.73 -13.17 2.82
C THR A 87 7.96 -12.25 4.01
N VAL A 88 7.10 -12.30 5.03
CA VAL A 88 7.23 -11.51 6.25
C VAL A 88 7.87 -12.36 7.35
N PRO A 89 9.12 -12.07 7.77
CA PRO A 89 9.76 -12.79 8.85
C PRO A 89 9.08 -12.48 10.19
N MET A 90 9.02 -13.48 11.09
CA MET A 90 8.62 -13.32 12.49
C MET A 90 7.27 -12.60 12.71
N ILE A 91 6.22 -13.02 12.00
CA ILE A 91 4.85 -12.53 12.25
C ILE A 91 4.43 -12.82 13.71
N PRO A 92 4.11 -11.79 14.52
CA PRO A 92 3.58 -11.96 15.87
C PRO A 92 2.32 -12.82 15.89
N ASP A 93 2.11 -13.59 16.97
CA ASP A 93 0.95 -14.49 17.04
C ASP A 93 -0.39 -13.73 16.99
N GLU A 94 -0.43 -12.51 17.54
CA GLU A 94 -1.58 -11.61 17.47
C GLU A 94 -1.94 -11.18 16.04
N ASP A 95 -0.96 -11.05 15.15
CA ASP A 95 -1.18 -10.67 13.75
C ASP A 95 -1.64 -11.84 12.86
N ARG A 96 -1.50 -13.08 13.34
CA ARG A 96 -1.91 -14.27 12.56
C ARG A 96 -3.41 -14.29 12.31
N GLU A 97 -4.22 -13.90 13.30
CA GLU A 97 -5.68 -13.84 13.14
C GLU A 97 -6.08 -12.76 12.12
N VAL A 98 -5.38 -11.62 12.14
CA VAL A 98 -5.56 -10.54 11.15
C VAL A 98 -5.24 -11.04 9.74
N ILE A 99 -4.11 -11.73 9.54
CA ILE A 99 -3.74 -12.28 8.24
C ILE A 99 -4.73 -13.37 7.80
N GLN A 100 -5.21 -14.22 8.73
CA GLN A 100 -6.21 -15.25 8.44
C GLN A 100 -7.57 -14.68 8.04
N SER A 101 -7.94 -13.50 8.55
CA SER A 101 -9.18 -12.82 8.18
C SER A 101 -9.04 -11.95 6.92
N MET A 102 -7.81 -11.61 6.51
CA MET A 102 -7.54 -10.75 5.35
C MET A 102 -8.21 -11.25 4.06
N LYS A 103 -8.83 -10.31 3.34
CA LYS A 103 -9.43 -10.49 2.02
C LYS A 103 -8.70 -9.65 0.99
N PHE A 104 -8.51 -10.22 -0.19
CA PHE A 104 -7.82 -9.60 -1.31
C PHE A 104 -8.81 -9.22 -2.40
N PRO A 105 -8.69 -8.06 -3.04
CA PRO A 105 -9.57 -7.68 -4.13
C PRO A 105 -9.21 -8.48 -5.38
N ILE A 106 -9.98 -9.54 -5.65
CA ILE A 106 -9.72 -10.49 -6.74
C ILE A 106 -10.94 -10.62 -7.64
N LYS A 107 -10.70 -11.03 -8.89
CA LYS A 107 -11.73 -11.28 -9.88
C LYS A 107 -11.49 -12.62 -10.56
N LYS A 108 -12.54 -13.44 -10.65
CA LYS A 108 -12.53 -14.69 -11.44
C LYS A 108 -12.52 -14.38 -12.94
N THR A 109 -11.76 -15.16 -13.68
CA THR A 109 -11.63 -15.15 -15.14
C THR A 109 -11.81 -16.56 -15.68
N GLU A 110 -11.82 -16.71 -17.01
CA GLU A 110 -11.91 -18.04 -17.66
C GLU A 110 -10.70 -18.94 -17.32
N ASN A 111 -9.53 -18.35 -17.09
CA ASN A 111 -8.28 -19.08 -16.88
C ASN A 111 -7.84 -19.19 -15.42
N GLY A 112 -8.53 -18.52 -14.49
CA GLY A 112 -8.14 -18.45 -13.07
C GLY A 112 -8.61 -17.16 -12.41
N PHE A 113 -7.74 -16.55 -11.60
CA PHE A 113 -8.04 -15.31 -10.88
C PHE A 113 -7.01 -14.24 -11.19
N VAL A 114 -7.47 -12.99 -11.19
CA VAL A 114 -6.62 -11.81 -11.31
C VAL A 114 -6.81 -10.89 -10.12
N SER A 115 -5.75 -10.18 -9.75
CA SER A 115 -5.82 -9.08 -8.80
C SER A 115 -6.56 -7.89 -9.42
N LEU A 116 -7.48 -7.27 -8.68
CA LEU A 116 -8.03 -5.96 -9.04
C LEU A 116 -7.05 -4.82 -8.72
N THR A 117 -6.08 -5.06 -7.84
CA THR A 117 -4.95 -4.17 -7.61
C THR A 117 -3.92 -4.33 -8.71
N ASN A 118 -3.38 -3.22 -9.24
CA ASN A 118 -2.30 -3.24 -10.23
C ASN A 118 -0.93 -3.55 -9.59
N LEU A 119 -0.72 -4.82 -9.25
CA LEU A 119 0.48 -5.28 -8.53
C LEU A 119 1.78 -5.02 -9.31
N THR A 120 1.74 -5.07 -10.65
CA THR A 120 2.93 -4.78 -11.48
C THR A 120 3.35 -3.32 -11.37
N VAL A 121 2.40 -2.38 -11.35
CA VAL A 121 2.71 -0.95 -11.12
C VAL A 121 3.19 -0.75 -9.70
N LEU A 122 2.56 -1.40 -8.70
CA LEU A 122 2.99 -1.33 -7.31
C LEU A 122 4.44 -1.83 -7.15
N LEU A 123 4.79 -2.97 -7.76
CA LEU A 123 6.13 -3.53 -7.73
C LEU A 123 7.17 -2.60 -8.38
N LYS A 124 6.79 -1.88 -9.44
CA LYS A 124 7.66 -0.87 -10.05
C LYS A 124 7.84 0.33 -9.13
N ALA A 125 6.75 0.81 -8.53
CA ALA A 125 6.75 1.98 -7.66
C ALA A 125 7.60 1.78 -6.39
N VAL A 126 7.75 0.55 -5.90
CA VAL A 126 8.60 0.28 -4.71
C VAL A 126 10.08 0.13 -5.05
N LYS A 127 10.44 -0.07 -6.32
CA LYS A 127 11.82 -0.41 -6.73
C LYS A 127 12.72 0.81 -6.98
N ASN A 128 12.29 1.83 -7.73
CA ASN A 128 13.17 2.95 -8.08
C ASN A 128 12.47 4.17 -8.77
N PRO A 129 12.50 5.38 -8.18
CA PRO A 129 12.69 5.62 -6.75
C PRO A 129 11.51 5.00 -5.97
N PRO A 130 11.71 4.58 -4.71
CA PRO A 130 10.63 4.01 -3.91
C PRO A 130 9.45 4.96 -3.76
N ILE A 131 8.24 4.42 -3.61
CA ILE A 131 6.99 5.20 -3.56
C ILE A 131 6.94 6.21 -2.40
N CYS A 132 7.74 6.01 -1.37
CA CYS A 132 7.91 6.90 -0.22
C CYS A 132 8.93 8.01 -0.43
N HIS A 133 9.63 8.04 -1.56
CA HIS A 133 10.68 9.00 -1.78
C HIS A 133 10.04 10.34 -2.15
N PHE A 134 10.13 11.30 -1.22
CA PHE A 134 9.62 12.65 -1.41
C PHE A 134 10.75 13.62 -1.75
N SER A 135 10.55 14.44 -2.78
CA SER A 135 11.49 15.50 -3.12
C SER A 135 11.62 16.50 -1.98
N GLN A 136 12.86 16.83 -1.62
CA GLN A 136 13.19 17.86 -0.62
C GLN A 136 12.96 19.29 -1.14
N ASN A 137 12.75 19.47 -2.44
CA ASN A 137 12.69 20.80 -3.08
C ASN A 137 11.30 21.42 -3.11
N ASN A 138 10.26 20.68 -2.72
CA ASN A 138 8.89 21.16 -2.71
C ASN A 138 8.28 21.00 -1.31
N ALA A 139 7.43 21.94 -0.94
CA ALA A 139 6.68 21.90 0.32
C ALA A 139 5.19 22.14 0.05
N PHE A 140 4.34 21.47 0.83
CA PHE A 140 2.91 21.77 0.88
C PHE A 140 2.65 22.71 2.05
N SER A 141 2.19 23.93 1.77
CA SER A 141 1.95 24.96 2.79
C SER A 141 0.54 24.91 3.40
N GLY A 142 -0.31 23.98 2.98
CA GLY A 142 -1.64 23.79 3.57
C GLY A 142 -1.59 23.01 4.89
N ASN A 143 -2.74 22.88 5.55
CA ASN A 143 -2.80 22.16 6.83
C ASN A 143 -2.58 20.66 6.61
N ALA A 144 -1.68 20.09 7.40
CA ALA A 144 -1.39 18.66 7.43
C ALA A 144 -1.49 18.15 8.86
N LEU A 145 -2.29 17.10 9.07
CA LEU A 145 -2.37 16.37 10.34
C LEU A 145 -1.78 14.98 10.15
N PHE A 146 -0.84 14.61 11.01
CA PHE A 146 -0.26 13.27 11.07
C PHE A 146 -0.77 12.56 12.33
N ILE A 147 -1.33 11.37 12.16
CA ILE A 147 -1.85 10.51 13.22
C ILE A 147 -0.98 9.26 13.25
N TYR A 148 -0.47 8.93 14.45
CA TYR A 148 0.42 7.79 14.66
C TYR A 148 0.01 6.96 15.87
N GLY A 149 0.22 5.66 15.78
CA GLY A 149 0.08 4.73 16.90
C GLY A 149 1.42 4.53 17.60
N GLY A 150 1.45 4.56 18.93
CA GLY A 150 2.68 4.36 19.72
C GLY A 150 3.31 2.97 19.61
N GLN A 151 2.64 2.03 18.93
CA GLN A 151 3.11 0.67 18.66
C GLN A 151 3.41 0.42 17.17
N SER A 152 3.31 1.45 16.32
CA SER A 152 3.56 1.31 14.89
C SER A 152 5.05 1.25 14.59
N ASN A 153 5.44 0.32 13.72
CA ASN A 153 6.81 0.21 13.19
C ASN A 153 7.09 1.22 12.08
N PHE A 154 6.06 1.94 11.60
CA PHE A 154 6.28 3.06 10.68
C PHE A 154 6.84 4.21 11.51
N CYS A 155 8.13 4.53 11.35
CA CYS A 155 8.81 5.55 12.14
C CYS A 155 8.16 6.93 11.97
N ILE A 156 7.45 7.39 13.01
CA ILE A 156 6.84 8.72 13.06
C ILE A 156 7.49 9.46 14.24
N LEU A 157 8.44 10.34 13.90
CA LEU A 157 9.09 11.33 14.79
C LEU A 157 10.07 10.78 15.84
N VAL A 158 11.35 10.76 15.46
CA VAL A 158 12.48 11.10 16.34
C VAL A 158 13.30 12.18 15.64
#